data_AF-A0A0R1SD46-F1
#
_entry.id   AF-A0A0R1SD46-F1
#
_cell.length_a   1.000
_cell.length_b   1.000
_cell.length_c   1.000
_cell.angle_alpha   90.00
_cell.angle_beta   90.00
_cell.angle_gamma   90.00
#
_symmetry.space_group_name_H-M   'P 1'
#
loop_
_entity.id
_entity.type
_entity.pdbx_description
1 polymer ?
#
loop_
_entity_poly.entity_id
_entity_poly.type
_entity_poly.pdbx_seq_one_letter_code
_entity_poly.pdbx_strand_id
1 'polypeptide(L)'
;MVKQFQLYRWLRFIFLATAGILIVLEPTRSLDFIIYIVSAYVAFYGVLSLLDGYSIKKKTGENNITIGFGIAALITAIAILFLARFLISLVPPVIGILLLANGINQFRDSHETHKGISITPWLDYFYSALLIIAGVVFILNPSKTIIFLYQLFGVALIVLAFFEIINSRLYSRKK
;
A
#
# COMPACT_ATOMS: atom_id res chain seq x y z
N MET A 1 -22.70 24.63 -8.76
CA MET A 1 -22.04 24.01 -7.58
C MET A 1 -22.50 22.57 -7.29
N VAL A 2 -23.80 22.23 -7.29
CA VAL A 2 -24.30 20.86 -6.97
C VAL A 2 -23.89 19.78 -7.97
N LYS A 3 -23.85 20.08 -9.29
CA LYS A 3 -23.47 19.12 -10.34
C LYS A 3 -21.99 18.69 -10.28
N GLN A 4 -21.08 19.60 -9.92
CA GLN A 4 -19.65 19.31 -9.77
C GLN A 4 -19.39 18.34 -8.61
N PHE A 5 -20.11 18.52 -7.50
CA PHE A 5 -20.06 17.59 -6.36
C PHE A 5 -20.54 16.18 -6.72
N GLN A 6 -21.58 16.06 -7.55
CA GLN A 6 -22.05 14.74 -8.00
C GLN A 6 -21.07 14.08 -8.97
N LEU A 7 -20.50 14.83 -9.93
CA LEU A 7 -19.53 14.29 -10.89
C LEU A 7 -18.27 13.77 -10.21
N TYR A 8 -17.71 14.53 -9.27
CA TYR A 8 -16.51 14.13 -8.53
C TYR A 8 -16.73 12.81 -7.76
N ARG A 9 -17.94 12.61 -7.21
CA ARG A 9 -18.28 11.40 -6.47
C ARG A 9 -18.47 10.18 -7.36
N TRP A 10 -19.09 10.35 -8.53
CA TRP A 10 -19.18 9.27 -9.52
C TRP A 10 -17.81 8.88 -10.04
N LEU A 11 -16.93 9.85 -10.33
CA LEU A 11 -15.56 9.59 -10.75
C LEU A 11 -14.79 8.84 -9.67
N ARG A 12 -14.91 9.26 -8.41
CA ARG A 12 -14.31 8.58 -7.26
C ARG A 12 -14.85 7.15 -7.10
N PHE A 13 -16.15 6.95 -7.22
CA PHE A 13 -16.75 5.62 -7.17
C PHE A 13 -16.16 4.69 -8.23
N ILE A 14 -16.19 5.13 -9.49
CA ILE A 14 -15.69 4.35 -10.63
C ILE A 14 -14.22 4.01 -10.38
N PHE A 15 -13.42 5.00 -9.99
CA PHE A 15 -12.00 4.80 -9.70
C PHE A 15 -11.75 3.79 -8.57
N LEU A 16 -12.43 3.92 -7.42
CA LEU A 16 -12.25 3.00 -6.29
C LEU A 16 -12.71 1.58 -6.64
N ALA A 17 -13.84 1.45 -7.33
CA ALA A 17 -14.38 0.15 -7.73
C ALA A 17 -13.46 -0.55 -8.75
N THR A 18 -13.05 0.14 -9.81
CA THR A 18 -12.18 -0.46 -10.84
C THR A 18 -10.79 -0.76 -10.29
N ALA A 19 -10.18 0.15 -9.54
CA ALA A 19 -8.88 -0.09 -8.89
C ALA A 19 -8.96 -1.27 -7.93
N GLY A 20 -10.00 -1.32 -7.09
CA GLY A 20 -10.22 -2.43 -6.17
C GLY A 20 -10.38 -3.77 -6.88
N ILE A 21 -11.20 -3.84 -7.94
CA ILE A 21 -11.38 -5.06 -8.75
C ILE A 21 -10.06 -5.50 -9.40
N LEU A 22 -9.31 -4.58 -10.02
CA LEU A 22 -8.03 -4.91 -10.64
C LEU A 22 -7.02 -5.46 -9.63
N ILE A 23 -6.94 -4.86 -8.45
CA ILE A 23 -6.05 -5.32 -7.38
C ILE A 23 -6.45 -6.71 -6.86
N VAL A 24 -7.74 -7.00 -6.72
CA VAL A 24 -8.20 -8.33 -6.27
C VAL A 24 -7.86 -9.42 -7.29
N LEU A 25 -8.14 -9.15 -8.56
CA LEU A 25 -7.94 -10.12 -9.64
C LEU A 25 -6.45 -10.34 -9.97
N GLU A 26 -5.68 -9.26 -10.00
CA GLU A 26 -4.29 -9.27 -10.47
C GLU A 26 -3.41 -8.41 -9.53
N PRO A 27 -3.21 -8.83 -8.27
CA PRO A 27 -2.54 -8.00 -7.24
C PRO A 27 -1.09 -7.67 -7.61
N THR A 28 -0.34 -8.66 -8.09
CA THR A 28 1.07 -8.47 -8.48
C THR A 28 1.21 -7.52 -9.66
N ARG A 29 0.41 -7.69 -10.71
CA ARG A 29 0.46 -6.80 -11.88
C ARG A 29 0.00 -5.39 -11.55
N SER A 30 -1.00 -5.25 -10.69
CA SER A 30 -1.51 -3.94 -10.25
C SER A 30 -0.42 -3.12 -9.55
N LEU A 31 0.44 -3.77 -8.75
CA LEU A 31 1.54 -3.09 -8.07
C LEU A 31 2.71 -2.81 -8.99
N ASP A 32 3.07 -3.78 -9.83
CA ASP A 32 4.10 -3.58 -10.84
C ASP A 32 3.75 -2.38 -11.72
N PHE A 33 2.47 -2.23 -12.08
CA PHE A 33 1.98 -1.06 -12.80
C PHE A 33 2.21 0.27 -12.05
N ILE A 34 1.93 0.32 -10.74
CA ILE A 34 2.21 1.50 -9.91
C ILE A 34 3.72 1.80 -9.88
N ILE A 35 4.54 0.77 -9.65
CA ILE A 35 6.01 0.89 -9.63
C ILE A 35 6.51 1.43 -10.96
N TYR A 36 6.03 0.90 -12.09
CA TYR A 36 6.40 1.37 -13.41
C TYR A 36 5.98 2.80 -13.68
N ILE A 37 4.77 3.22 -13.28
CA ILE A 37 4.33 4.62 -13.43
C ILE A 37 5.25 5.54 -12.63
N VAL A 38 5.52 5.22 -11.37
CA VAL A 38 6.37 6.04 -10.49
C VAL A 38 7.80 6.12 -11.04
N SER A 39 8.39 4.99 -11.40
CA SER A 39 9.72 4.96 -12.02
C SER A 39 9.77 5.71 -13.35
N ALA A 40 8.77 5.54 -14.21
CA ALA A 40 8.70 6.24 -15.50
C ALA A 40 8.57 7.75 -15.31
N TYR A 41 7.77 8.20 -14.35
CA TYR A 41 7.62 9.61 -14.03
C TYR A 41 8.96 10.24 -13.56
N VAL A 42 9.66 9.57 -12.66
CA VAL A 42 10.97 10.02 -12.17
C VAL A 42 12.01 9.99 -13.30
N ALA A 43 12.01 8.95 -14.14
CA ALA A 43 12.91 8.85 -15.28
C ALA A 43 12.66 9.98 -16.29
N PHE A 44 11.39 10.27 -16.59
CA PHE A 44 11.00 11.34 -17.48
C PHE A 44 11.51 12.70 -16.97
N TYR A 45 11.35 12.97 -15.68
CA TYR A 45 11.91 14.18 -15.05
C TYR A 45 13.43 14.23 -15.16
N GLY A 46 14.12 13.11 -14.97
CA GLY A 46 15.57 12.99 -15.14
C GLY A 46 16.01 13.32 -16.56
N VAL A 47 15.31 12.81 -17.57
CA VAL A 47 15.57 13.12 -18.99
C VAL A 47 15.39 14.62 -19.26
N LEU A 48 14.28 15.22 -18.81
CA LEU A 48 14.06 16.67 -18.98
C LEU A 48 15.19 17.50 -18.35
N SER A 49 15.59 17.14 -17.13
CA SER A 49 16.69 17.81 -16.42
C SER A 49 18.02 17.69 -17.16
N LEU A 50 18.31 16.54 -17.80
CA LEU A 50 19.49 16.39 -18.64
C LEU A 50 19.41 17.28 -19.88
N LEU A 51 18.28 17.31 -20.58
CA LEU A 51 18.09 18.13 -21.78
C LEU A 51 18.30 19.62 -21.46
N ASP A 52 17.72 20.10 -20.36
CA ASP A 52 17.90 21.48 -19.88
C ASP A 52 19.35 21.75 -19.51
N GLY A 53 19.98 20.84 -18.77
CA GLY A 53 21.38 20.94 -18.36
C GLY A 53 22.35 21.01 -19.55
N TYR A 54 22.15 20.18 -20.58
CA TYR A 54 22.96 20.21 -21.80
C TYR A 54 22.71 21.48 -22.62
N SER A 55 21.47 21.96 -22.68
CA SER A 55 21.13 23.23 -23.35
C SER A 55 21.83 24.42 -22.68
N ILE A 56 21.85 24.45 -21.35
CA ILE A 56 22.55 25.51 -20.58
C ILE A 56 24.05 25.41 -20.79
N LYS A 57 24.63 24.21 -20.66
CA LYS A 57 26.07 23.97 -20.88
C LYS A 57 26.51 24.41 -22.28
N LYS A 58 25.68 24.18 -23.30
CA LYS A 58 25.95 24.63 -24.68
C LYS A 58 25.93 26.16 -24.82
N LYS A 59 25.11 26.86 -24.03
CA LYS A 59 24.97 28.33 -24.07
C LYS A 59 26.03 29.05 -23.23
N THR A 60 26.37 28.53 -22.05
CA THR A 60 27.25 29.21 -21.08
C THR A 60 28.65 28.62 -21.02
N GLY A 61 28.88 27.42 -21.58
CA GLY A 61 30.14 26.69 -21.47
C GLY A 61 30.39 26.06 -20.10
N GLU A 62 29.59 26.38 -19.09
CA GLU A 62 29.75 25.91 -17.72
C GLU A 62 28.95 24.62 -17.45
N ASN A 63 29.50 23.79 -16.57
CA ASN A 63 28.83 22.57 -16.15
C ASN A 63 27.73 22.92 -15.14
N ASN A 64 26.48 22.54 -15.44
CA ASN A 64 25.33 22.89 -14.61
C ASN A 64 24.94 21.75 -13.67
N ILE A 65 24.61 22.09 -12.41
CA ILE A 65 24.06 21.18 -11.40
C ILE A 65 22.80 20.43 -11.88
N THR A 66 22.03 21.00 -12.82
CA THR A 66 20.86 20.36 -13.46
C THR A 66 21.22 19.05 -14.17
N ILE A 67 22.45 18.91 -14.69
CA ILE A 67 22.92 17.64 -15.26
C ILE A 67 23.06 16.58 -14.15
N GLY A 68 23.63 16.96 -13.01
CA GLY A 68 23.78 16.09 -11.85
C GLY A 68 22.43 15.61 -11.31
N PHE A 69 21.45 16.51 -11.20
CA PHE A 69 20.08 16.14 -10.82
C PHE A 69 19.41 15.19 -11.82
N GLY A 70 19.65 15.39 -13.12
CA GLY A 70 19.15 14.49 -14.16
C GLY A 70 19.71 13.07 -14.03
N ILE A 71 21.02 12.94 -13.84
CA ILE A 71 21.68 11.65 -13.60
C ILE A 71 21.14 11.00 -12.32
N ALA A 72 21.07 11.76 -11.22
CA ALA A 72 20.57 11.26 -9.95
C ALA A 72 19.13 10.75 -10.08
N ALA A 73 18.25 11.49 -10.75
CA ALA A 73 16.86 11.08 -10.98
C ALA A 73 16.77 9.78 -11.81
N LEU A 74 17.59 9.60 -12.85
CA LEU A 74 17.63 8.35 -13.61
C LEU A 74 18.10 7.17 -12.76
N ILE A 75 19.14 7.36 -11.95
CA ILE A 75 19.61 6.34 -11.00
C ILE A 75 18.49 6.01 -10.01
N THR A 76 17.79 7.01 -9.47
CA THR A 76 16.65 6.82 -8.58
C THR A 76 15.52 6.05 -9.26
N ALA A 77 15.19 6.35 -10.51
CA ALA A 77 14.15 5.64 -11.25
C ALA A 77 14.44 4.15 -11.39
N ILE A 78 15.70 3.81 -11.70
CA ILE A 78 16.19 2.43 -11.75
C ILE A 78 16.16 1.81 -10.35
N ALA A 79 16.66 2.52 -9.34
CA ALA A 79 16.67 2.05 -7.96
C ALA A 79 15.27 1.72 -7.46
N ILE A 80 14.25 2.52 -7.80
CA ILE A 80 12.84 2.26 -7.44
C ILE A 80 12.38 0.89 -7.95
N LEU A 81 12.74 0.50 -9.19
CA LEU A 81 12.31 -0.80 -9.76
C LEU A 81 12.80 -1.99 -8.94
N PHE A 82 14.03 -1.93 -8.43
CA PHE A 82 14.63 -3.01 -7.63
C PHE A 82 14.25 -2.91 -6.16
N LEU A 83 14.34 -1.70 -5.60
CA LEU A 83 14.13 -1.45 -4.18
C LEU A 83 12.67 -1.65 -3.79
N ALA A 84 11.72 -1.25 -4.64
CA ALA A 84 10.29 -1.48 -4.35
C ALA A 84 10.00 -2.98 -4.20
N ARG A 85 10.49 -3.83 -5.10
CA ARG A 85 10.30 -5.28 -5.01
C ARG A 85 10.92 -5.87 -3.74
N PHE A 86 12.12 -5.42 -3.39
CA PHE A 86 12.80 -5.82 -2.16
C PHE A 86 11.98 -5.40 -0.92
N LEU A 87 11.58 -4.14 -0.82
CA LEU A 87 10.80 -3.63 0.31
C LEU A 87 9.45 -4.35 0.45
N ILE A 88 8.74 -4.57 -0.66
CA ILE A 88 7.46 -5.31 -0.67
C ILE A 88 7.66 -6.73 -0.15
N SER A 89 8.77 -7.39 -0.49
CA SER A 89 9.07 -8.75 0.01
C SER A 89 9.30 -8.80 1.53
N LEU A 90 9.70 -7.69 2.14
CA LEU A 90 9.92 -7.58 3.59
C LEU A 90 8.63 -7.27 4.37
N VAL A 91 7.58 -6.77 3.71
CA VAL A 91 6.33 -6.41 4.39
C VAL A 91 5.72 -7.61 5.15
N PRO A 92 5.53 -8.80 4.52
CA PRO A 92 4.96 -9.94 5.23
C PRO A 92 5.74 -10.41 6.46
N PRO A 93 7.07 -10.65 6.41
CA PRO A 93 7.79 -11.11 7.59
C PRO A 93 7.81 -10.06 8.70
N VAL A 94 7.89 -8.75 8.37
CA VAL A 94 7.80 -7.69 9.37
C VAL A 94 6.45 -7.72 10.08
N ILE A 95 5.35 -7.76 9.32
CA ILE A 95 4.00 -7.88 9.90
C ILE A 95 3.88 -9.18 10.72
N GLY A 96 4.43 -10.29 10.20
CA GLY A 96 4.37 -11.58 10.87
C GLY A 96 5.10 -11.58 12.22
N ILE A 97 6.27 -10.96 12.31
CA ILE A 97 7.01 -10.78 13.58
C ILE A 97 6.20 -9.95 14.57
N LEU A 98 5.57 -8.86 14.11
CA LEU A 98 4.70 -8.05 14.95
C LEU A 98 3.50 -8.85 15.46
N LEU A 99 2.84 -9.65 14.61
CA LEU A 99 1.73 -10.51 15.00
C LEU A 99 2.15 -11.58 16.01
N LEU A 100 3.32 -12.21 15.81
CA LEU A 100 3.89 -13.17 16.77
C LEU A 100 4.13 -12.53 18.13
N ALA A 101 4.81 -11.38 18.17
CA ALA A 101 5.12 -10.68 19.41
C ALA A 101 3.83 -10.30 20.16
N ASN A 102 2.85 -9.74 19.45
CA ASN A 102 1.56 -9.39 20.03
C ASN A 102 0.78 -10.62 20.51
N GLY A 103 0.77 -11.71 19.75
CA GLY A 103 0.10 -12.94 20.14
C GLY A 103 0.70 -13.59 21.38
N ILE A 104 2.03 -13.60 21.50
CA ILE A 104 2.74 -14.09 22.70
C ILE A 104 2.43 -13.20 23.91
N ASN A 105 2.50 -11.88 23.74
CA ASN A 105 2.19 -10.94 24.83
C ASN A 105 0.74 -11.10 25.29
N GLN A 106 -0.22 -11.14 24.36
CA GLN A 106 -1.63 -11.37 24.68
C GLN A 106 -1.84 -12.70 25.40
N PHE A 107 -1.18 -13.78 24.98
CA PHE A 107 -1.28 -15.07 25.66
C PHE A 107 -0.80 -14.96 27.12
N ARG A 108 0.35 -14.32 27.35
CA ARG A 108 0.90 -14.10 28.69
C ARG A 108 -0.02 -13.23 29.54
N ASP A 109 -0.49 -12.10 29.00
CA ASP A 109 -1.33 -11.14 29.72
C ASP A 109 -2.67 -11.78 30.11
N SER A 110 -3.26 -12.58 29.21
CA SER A 110 -4.49 -13.34 29.47
C SER A 110 -4.27 -14.36 30.59
N HIS A 111 -3.11 -15.03 30.57
CA HIS A 111 -2.75 -16.00 31.59
C HIS A 111 -2.52 -15.35 32.96
N GLU A 112 -1.81 -14.23 33.03
CA GLU A 112 -1.52 -13.51 34.27
C GLU A 112 -2.77 -12.86 34.87
N THR A 113 -3.62 -12.23 34.05
CA THR A 113 -4.84 -11.55 34.50
C THR A 113 -5.85 -12.51 35.13
N HIS A 114 -5.85 -13.78 34.70
CA HIS A 114 -6.80 -14.79 35.18
C HIS A 114 -6.22 -15.72 36.25
N LYS A 115 -5.01 -15.42 36.75
CA LYS A 115 -4.48 -16.10 37.94
C LYS A 115 -5.38 -15.77 39.14
N GLY A 116 -6.17 -16.74 39.57
CA GLY A 116 -7.06 -16.61 40.73
C GLY A 116 -8.52 -16.29 40.40
N ILE A 117 -8.89 -16.22 39.11
CA ILE A 117 -10.29 -16.07 38.68
C ILE A 117 -10.81 -17.46 38.25
N SER A 118 -12.01 -17.85 38.70
CA SER A 118 -12.57 -19.18 38.40
C SER A 118 -13.01 -19.37 36.93
N ILE A 119 -13.04 -18.30 36.13
CA ILE A 119 -13.50 -18.31 34.74
C ILE A 119 -12.30 -18.26 33.81
N THR A 120 -12.19 -19.23 32.91
CA THR A 120 -11.13 -19.27 31.90
C THR A 120 -11.46 -18.34 30.72
N PRO A 121 -10.56 -17.42 30.31
CA PRO A 121 -10.76 -16.49 29.20
C PRO A 121 -10.52 -17.18 27.85
N TRP A 122 -11.39 -18.10 27.48
CA TRP A 122 -11.25 -18.88 26.26
C TRP A 122 -11.12 -18.02 24.99
N LEU A 123 -11.78 -16.85 24.94
CA LEU A 123 -11.68 -15.91 23.82
C LEU A 123 -10.29 -15.28 23.68
N ASP A 124 -9.64 -14.91 24.79
CA ASP A 124 -8.33 -14.26 24.74
C ASP A 124 -7.22 -15.25 24.35
N TYR A 125 -7.32 -16.50 24.83
CA TYR A 125 -6.46 -17.59 24.38
C TYR A 125 -6.67 -17.93 22.90
N PHE A 126 -7.91 -17.92 22.43
CA PHE A 126 -8.21 -18.14 21.02
C PHE A 126 -7.66 -17.02 20.14
N TYR A 127 -7.84 -15.76 20.54
CA TYR A 127 -7.33 -14.60 19.82
C TYR A 127 -5.79 -14.59 19.76
N SER A 128 -5.11 -14.85 20.88
CA SER A 128 -3.65 -14.97 20.91
C SER A 128 -3.13 -16.11 20.02
N ALA A 129 -3.79 -17.28 20.03
CA ALA A 129 -3.45 -18.37 19.13
C ALA A 129 -3.60 -17.97 17.65
N LEU A 130 -4.66 -17.24 17.30
CA LEU A 130 -4.88 -16.76 15.93
C LEU A 130 -3.78 -15.79 15.49
N LEU A 131 -3.37 -14.86 16.36
CA LEU A 131 -2.25 -13.94 16.09
C LEU A 131 -0.94 -14.69 15.89
N ILE A 132 -0.65 -15.68 16.72
CA ILE A 132 0.57 -16.50 16.61
C ILE A 132 0.56 -17.27 15.28
N ILE A 133 -0.54 -17.95 14.96
CA ILE A 133 -0.65 -18.72 13.71
C ILE A 133 -0.52 -17.79 12.49
N ALA A 134 -1.20 -16.65 12.49
CA ALA A 134 -1.09 -15.67 11.41
C ALA A 134 0.35 -15.17 11.27
N GLY A 135 1.01 -14.86 12.38
CA GLY A 135 2.41 -14.44 12.41
C GLY A 135 3.36 -15.48 11.80
N VAL A 136 3.22 -16.76 12.19
CA VAL A 136 3.99 -17.86 11.60
C VAL A 136 3.74 -17.96 10.09
N VAL A 137 2.47 -17.96 9.66
CA VAL A 137 2.13 -18.06 8.23
C VAL A 137 2.74 -16.91 7.43
N PHE A 138 2.71 -15.69 7.97
CA PHE A 138 3.21 -14.49 7.30
C PHE A 138 4.73 -14.53 7.11
N ILE A 139 5.46 -15.05 8.10
CA ILE A 139 6.91 -15.23 8.03
C ILE A 139 7.30 -16.35 7.08
N LEU A 140 6.63 -17.51 7.17
CA LEU A 140 6.99 -18.69 6.40
C LEU A 140 6.50 -18.66 4.95
N ASN A 141 5.44 -17.89 4.66
CA ASN A 141 4.84 -17.79 3.33
C ASN A 141 4.70 -16.33 2.86
N PRO A 142 5.81 -15.58 2.76
CA PRO A 142 5.76 -14.14 2.48
C PRO A 142 5.12 -13.85 1.12
N SER A 143 5.42 -14.64 0.08
CA SER A 143 4.87 -14.44 -1.27
C SER A 143 3.36 -14.61 -1.36
N LYS A 144 2.78 -15.59 -0.64
CA LYS A 144 1.32 -15.78 -0.60
C LYS A 144 0.65 -14.72 0.27
N THR A 145 1.30 -14.39 1.38
CA THR A 145 0.82 -13.39 2.32
C THR A 145 0.72 -12.02 1.68
N ILE A 146 1.74 -11.61 0.92
CA ILE A 146 1.71 -10.30 0.26
C ILE A 146 0.56 -10.21 -0.75
N ILE A 147 0.33 -11.27 -1.54
CA ILE A 147 -0.82 -11.38 -2.46
C ILE A 147 -2.13 -11.23 -1.69
N PHE A 148 -2.29 -11.98 -0.59
CA PHE A 148 -3.48 -11.92 0.25
C PHE A 148 -3.72 -10.51 0.84
N LEU A 149 -2.68 -9.85 1.33
CA LEU A 149 -2.77 -8.48 1.87
C LEU A 149 -3.23 -7.48 0.80
N TYR A 150 -2.72 -7.61 -0.42
CA TYR A 150 -3.15 -6.76 -1.52
C TYR A 150 -4.58 -7.05 -1.95
N GLN A 151 -5.00 -8.32 -1.99
CA GLN A 151 -6.40 -8.67 -2.24
C GLN A 151 -7.33 -8.10 -1.17
N LEU A 152 -6.93 -8.17 0.11
CA LEU A 152 -7.69 -7.57 1.20
C LEU A 152 -7.81 -6.04 1.02
N PHE A 153 -6.72 -5.38 0.63
CA PHE A 153 -6.74 -3.97 0.28
C PHE A 153 -7.69 -3.67 -0.90
N GLY A 154 -7.66 -4.49 -1.95
CA GLY A 154 -8.56 -4.36 -3.10
C GLY A 154 -10.04 -4.54 -2.72
N VAL A 155 -10.36 -5.52 -1.87
CA VAL A 155 -11.71 -5.70 -1.31
C VAL A 155 -12.12 -4.48 -0.50
N ALA A 156 -11.22 -3.93 0.33
CA ALA A 156 -11.50 -2.72 1.09
C ALA A 156 -11.83 -1.53 0.17
N LEU A 157 -11.13 -1.35 -0.95
CA LEU A 157 -11.44 -0.32 -1.94
C LEU A 157 -12.83 -0.49 -2.56
N ILE A 158 -13.21 -1.74 -2.88
CA ILE A 158 -14.55 -2.05 -3.40
C ILE A 158 -15.62 -1.70 -2.37
N VAL A 159 -15.42 -2.08 -1.11
CA VAL A 159 -16.33 -1.76 0.00
C VAL A 159 -16.45 -0.25 0.18
N LEU A 160 -15.34 0.49 0.13
CA LEU A 160 -15.34 1.95 0.18
C LEU A 160 -16.10 2.57 -0.99
N ALA A 161 -15.98 2.00 -2.20
CA ALA A 161 -16.75 2.44 -3.36
C ALA A 161 -18.26 2.27 -3.10
N PHE A 162 -18.70 1.13 -2.57
CA PHE A 162 -20.11 0.92 -2.22
C PHE A 162 -20.62 1.93 -1.18
N PHE A 163 -19.83 2.21 -0.14
CA PHE A 163 -20.20 3.21 0.86
C PHE A 163 -20.33 4.63 0.28
N GLU A 164 -19.49 5.00 -0.71
CA GLU A 164 -19.60 6.28 -1.41
C GLU A 164 -20.96 6.43 -2.12
N ILE A 165 -21.47 5.36 -2.74
CA ILE A 165 -22.81 5.35 -3.36
C ILE A 165 -23.91 5.41 -2.30
N ILE A 166 -23.83 4.61 -1.24
CA ILE A 166 -24.88 4.55 -0.20
C ILE A 166 -25.04 5.93 0.44
N ASN A 167 -23.93 6.55 0.83
CA ASN A 167 -23.93 7.90 1.39
C ASN A 167 -24.45 8.94 0.38
N SER A 168 -24.29 8.72 -0.93
CA SER A 168 -24.85 9.62 -1.94
C SER A 168 -26.37 9.67 -1.92
N ARG A 169 -27.00 8.51 -1.74
CA ARG A 169 -28.45 8.39 -1.70
C ARG A 169 -29.02 8.94 -0.40
N LEU A 170 -28.34 8.75 0.72
CA LEU A 170 -28.77 9.26 2.03
C LEU A 170 -28.75 10.78 2.11
N TYR A 171 -27.68 11.44 1.64
CA TYR A 171 -27.60 12.91 1.64
C TYR A 171 -28.52 13.57 0.61
N SER A 172 -28.83 12.89 -0.49
CA SER A 172 -29.80 13.38 -1.48
C SER A 172 -31.26 13.31 -1.00
N ARG A 173 -31.57 12.53 0.06
CA ARG A 173 -32.91 12.42 0.65
C ARG A 173 -33.19 13.40 1.79
N LYS A 174 -32.17 14.12 2.28
CA LYS A 174 -32.29 15.13 3.36
C LYS A 174 -32.34 16.57 2.84
N LYS A 175 -32.45 16.77 1.53
CA LYS A 175 -32.76 18.04 0.86
C LYS A 175 -34.07 17.88 0.10
#